data_AF-A0A2D1V3T2-F1
#
_entry.id   AF-A0A2D1V3T2-F1
#
_cell.length_a   1.000
_cell.length_b   1.000
_cell.length_c   1.000
_cell.angle_alpha   90.00
_cell.angle_beta   90.00
_cell.angle_gamma   90.00
#
_symmetry.space_group_name_H-M   'P 1'
#
loop_
_entity.id
_entity.type
_entity.pdbx_description
1 polymer ?
#
loop_
_entity_poly.entity_id
_entity_poly.type
_entity_poly.pdbx_seq_one_letter_code
_entity_poly.pdbx_strand_id
1 'polypeptide(L)' 'QAAQKEKVKRLVLTSSTAATVPSPNWPADVPKDENCWTDLDYCKENGIWYSASKTLAEKTAWNFAKETGLDVVV' A
#
# COMPACT_ATOMS: atom_id res chain seq x y z
N GLN A 1 0.12 -6.27 14.49
CA GLN A 1 -0.18 -6.65 15.90
C GLN A 1 1.03 -7.14 16.67
N ALA A 2 1.76 -8.21 16.26
CA ALA A 2 2.91 -8.72 17.03
C ALA A 2 3.97 -7.64 17.30
N ALA A 3 4.41 -6.92 16.26
CA ALA A 3 5.33 -5.78 16.37
C ALA A 3 4.91 -4.73 17.42
N GLN A 4 3.62 -4.38 17.47
CA GLN A 4 3.09 -3.44 18.45
C GLN A 4 3.16 -4.00 19.88
N LYS A 5 2.80 -5.28 20.07
CA LYS A 5 2.85 -5.94 21.38
C LYS A 5 4.28 -6.00 21.94
N GLU A 6 5.25 -6.26 21.06
CA GLU A 6 6.68 -6.26 21.39
C GLU A 6 7.28 -4.85 21.51
N LYS A 7 6.46 -3.79 21.36
CA LYS A 7 6.90 -2.38 21.43
C LYS A 7 8.09 -2.09 20.51
N VAL A 8 8.09 -2.65 19.29
CA VAL A 8 9.17 -2.39 18.33
C VAL A 8 9.24 -0.90 18.02
N LYS A 9 10.46 -0.40 17.80
CA LYS A 9 10.68 1.01 17.50
C LYS A 9 10.12 1.43 16.14
N ARG A 10 10.34 0.59 15.11
CA ARG A 10 9.91 0.84 13.73
C ARG A 10 9.68 -0.48 13.02
N LEU A 11 8.63 -0.56 12.21
CA LEU A 11 8.36 -1.65 11.28
C LEU A 11 8.72 -1.21 9.86
N VAL A 12 9.56 -1.98 9.18
CA VAL A 12 9.82 -1.82 7.73
C VAL A 12 9.06 -2.92 7.01
N LEU A 13 8.03 -2.54 6.25
CA LEU A 13 7.17 -3.47 5.54
C LEU A 13 7.55 -3.51 4.07
N THR A 14 8.02 -4.63 3.55
CA THR A 14 8.28 -4.74 2.11
C THR A 14 6.97 -4.74 1.32
N SER A 15 6.66 -3.60 0.69
CA SER A 15 5.54 -3.50 -0.25
C SER A 15 5.94 -4.02 -1.65
N SER A 16 5.42 -3.42 -2.71
CA SER A 16 5.70 -3.73 -4.10
C SER A 16 5.26 -2.55 -4.97
N THR A 17 5.89 -2.38 -6.13
CA THR A 17 5.39 -1.47 -7.18
C THR A 17 3.96 -1.79 -7.61
N ALA A 18 3.48 -3.02 -7.37
CA ALA A 18 2.09 -3.43 -7.58
C ALA A 18 1.06 -2.72 -6.67
N ALA A 19 1.50 -2.02 -5.62
CA ALA A 19 0.67 -1.12 -4.83
C ALA A 19 0.51 0.29 -5.45
N THR A 20 1.32 0.60 -6.46
CA THR A 20 1.33 1.86 -7.23
C THR A 20 0.74 1.70 -8.63
N VAL A 21 0.87 0.51 -9.24
CA VAL A 21 0.33 0.18 -10.57
C VAL A 21 -0.46 -1.15 -10.58
N PRO A 22 -1.56 -1.25 -11.36
CA PRO A 22 -2.03 -0.31 -12.38
C PRO A 22 -2.81 0.90 -11.82
N SER A 23 -2.61 2.07 -12.42
CA SER A 23 -3.25 3.33 -12.05
C SER A 23 -3.70 4.10 -13.31
N PRO A 24 -4.75 3.62 -14.01
CA PRO A 24 -5.18 4.15 -15.30
C PRO A 24 -5.65 5.62 -15.25
N ASN A 25 -6.11 6.07 -14.09
CA ASN A 25 -6.58 7.44 -13.86
C ASN A 25 -5.44 8.42 -13.51
N TRP A 26 -4.19 7.97 -13.44
CA TRP A 26 -3.05 8.84 -13.19
C TRP A 26 -2.72 9.69 -14.43
N PRO A 27 -2.47 11.01 -14.29
CA PRO A 27 -2.13 11.86 -15.44
C PRO A 27 -0.91 11.36 -16.21
N ALA A 28 -1.00 11.36 -17.54
CA ALA A 28 0.04 10.78 -18.41
C ALA A 28 1.34 11.60 -18.45
N ASP A 29 1.25 12.90 -18.19
CA ASP A 29 2.35 13.87 -18.17
C ASP A 29 3.00 14.01 -16.78
N VAL A 30 2.47 13.34 -15.77
CA VAL A 30 3.00 13.35 -14.40
C VAL A 30 3.75 12.05 -14.13
N PRO A 31 5.07 12.11 -13.83
CA PRO A 31 5.82 10.94 -13.40
C PRO A 31 5.14 10.26 -12.20
N LYS A 32 5.13 8.92 -12.19
CA LYS A 32 4.63 8.17 -11.04
C LYS A 32 5.67 8.23 -9.92
N ASP A 33 5.24 8.67 -8.75
CA ASP A 33 6.01 8.75 -7.51
C ASP A 33 5.28 7.98 -6.39
N GLU A 34 5.71 8.15 -5.14
CA GLU A 34 5.13 7.52 -3.95
C GLU A 34 3.71 8.02 -3.62
N ASN A 35 3.21 9.06 -4.31
CA ASN A 35 1.83 9.54 -4.15
C ASN A 35 0.85 8.75 -5.06
N CYS A 36 1.36 7.98 -6.02
CA CYS A 36 0.55 7.17 -6.91
C CYS A 36 0.09 5.87 -6.23
N TRP A 37 -1.17 5.52 -6.42
CA TRP A 37 -1.78 4.29 -5.91
C TRP A 37 -2.40 3.47 -7.02
N THR A 38 -2.31 2.15 -6.88
CA THR A 38 -3.07 1.22 -7.69
C THR A 38 -4.57 1.47 -7.57
N ASP A 39 -5.25 1.44 -8.70
CA ASP A 39 -6.70 1.50 -8.80
C ASP A 39 -7.28 0.11 -8.48
N LEU A 40 -7.93 0.01 -7.32
CA LEU A 40 -8.48 -1.24 -6.82
C LEU A 40 -9.69 -1.72 -7.63
N ASP A 41 -10.49 -0.79 -8.16
CA ASP A 41 -11.70 -1.16 -8.90
C ASP A 41 -11.32 -1.65 -10.29
N TYR A 42 -10.37 -0.97 -10.95
CA TYR A 42 -9.73 -1.48 -12.15
C TYR A 42 -9.15 -2.88 -11.95
N CYS A 43 -8.45 -3.12 -10.82
CA CYS A 43 -7.89 -4.44 -10.54
C CYS A 43 -8.98 -5.52 -10.36
N LYS A 44 -10.08 -5.22 -9.67
CA LYS A 44 -11.18 -6.20 -9.48
C LYS A 44 -11.88 -6.52 -10.78
N GLU A 45 -12.17 -5.50 -11.59
CA GLU A 45 -12.85 -5.65 -12.89
C GLU A 45 -12.03 -6.49 -13.87
N ASN A 46 -10.69 -6.37 -13.82
CA ASN A 46 -9.78 -7.04 -14.74
C ASN A 46 -9.09 -8.28 -14.14
N GLY A 47 -9.48 -8.72 -12.94
CA GLY A 47 -8.90 -9.89 -12.28
C GLY A 47 -7.42 -9.78 -11.89
N ILE A 48 -6.92 -8.55 -11.68
CA ILE A 48 -5.52 -8.25 -11.30
C ILE A 48 -5.35 -8.38 -9.79
N TRP A 49 -5.50 -9.62 -9.30
CA TRP A 49 -5.57 -9.91 -7.86
C TRP A 49 -4.27 -9.65 -7.11
N TYR A 50 -3.11 -9.81 -7.76
CA TYR A 50 -1.82 -9.55 -7.13
C TYR A 50 -1.68 -8.08 -6.73
N SER A 51 -1.89 -7.15 -7.67
CA SER A 51 -1.87 -5.70 -7.38
C SER A 51 -2.93 -5.31 -6.37
N ALA A 52 -4.16 -5.84 -6.48
CA ALA A 52 -5.20 -5.61 -5.48
C ALA A 52 -4.75 -6.05 -4.07
N SER A 53 -4.17 -7.26 -3.95
CA SER A 53 -3.72 -7.80 -2.66
C SER A 53 -2.61 -6.98 -2.04
N LYS A 54 -1.59 -6.57 -2.82
CA LYS A 54 -0.48 -5.73 -2.34
C LYS A 54 -0.95 -4.35 -1.90
N THR A 55 -1.85 -3.75 -2.68
CA THR A 55 -2.45 -2.45 -2.37
C THR A 55 -3.25 -2.49 -1.07
N LEU A 56 -4.10 -3.51 -0.90
CA LEU A 56 -4.89 -3.68 0.33
C LEU A 56 -4.01 -3.95 1.55
N ALA A 57 -2.97 -4.77 1.40
CA ALA A 57 -2.02 -5.06 2.47
C ALA A 57 -1.30 -3.78 2.94
N GLU A 58 -0.81 -2.96 2.01
CA GLU A 58 -0.13 -1.71 2.34
C GLU A 58 -1.08 -0.69 2.99
N LYS A 59 -2.28 -0.48 2.42
CA LYS A 59 -3.29 0.41 3.01
C LYS A 59 -3.68 -0.02 4.43
N THR A 60 -3.79 -1.33 4.65
CA THR A 60 -4.07 -1.88 5.99
C THR A 60 -2.93 -1.62 6.96
N ALA A 61 -1.68 -1.75 6.51
CA ALA A 61 -0.52 -1.45 7.34
C ALA A 61 -0.46 0.04 7.73
N TRP A 62 -0.75 0.94 6.80
CA TRP A 62 -0.85 2.38 7.08
C TRP A 62 -1.99 2.74 8.04
N ASN A 63 -3.16 2.13 7.88
CA ASN A 63 -4.27 2.34 8.82
C ASN A 63 -3.92 1.83 10.22
N PHE A 64 -3.34 0.63 10.30
CA PHE A 64 -2.86 0.08 11.56
C PHE A 64 -1.82 1.00 12.23
N ALA A 65 -0.89 1.58 11.46
CA ALA A 65 0.08 2.56 11.96
C ALA A 65 -0.62 3.79 12.56
N LYS A 66 -1.61 4.36 11.85
CA LYS A 66 -2.39 5.51 12.31
C LYS A 66 -3.18 5.23 13.58
N GLU A 67 -3.81 4.05 13.68
CA GLU A 67 -4.61 3.65 14.83
C GLU A 67 -3.76 3.35 16.07
N THR A 68 -2.56 2.81 15.87
CA THR A 68 -1.73 2.30 16.97
C THR A 68 -0.59 3.24 17.38
N GLY A 69 -0.28 4.24 16.55
CA GLY A 69 0.90 5.09 16.71
C GLY A 69 2.22 4.36 16.44
N LEU A 70 2.19 3.15 15.88
CA LEU A 70 3.40 2.43 15.49
C LEU A 70 4.07 3.15 14.30
N ASP A 71 5.37 3.39 14.41
CA ASP A 71 6.17 3.92 13.29
C ASP A 71 6.36 2.84 12.21
N VAL A 72 5.72 3.04 11.06
CA VAL A 72 5.73 2.13 9.91
C VAL A 72 6.29 2.87 8.71
N VAL A 73 7.20 2.20 7.99
CA VAL A 73 7.69 2.60 6.66
C VAL A 73 7.56 1.40 5.71
N VAL A 74 7.43 1.67 4.42
CA VAL A 74 7.21 0.66 3.36
C VAL A 74 8.25 0.73 2.27
#